data_AF-A0A380HSF5-F1
#
_entry.id   AF-A0A380HSF5-F1
#
_cell.length_a   1.000
_cell.length_b   1.000
_cell.length_c   1.000
_cell.angle_alpha   90.00
_cell.angle_beta   90.00
_cell.angle_gamma   90.00
#
_symmetry.space_group_name_H-M   'P 1'
#
loop_
_entity.id
_entity.type
_entity.pdbx_description
1 polymer ?
#
loop_
_entity_poly.entity_id
_entity_poly.type
_entity_poly.pdbx_seq_one_letter_code
_entity_poly.pdbx_strand_id
1 'polypeptide(L)'
;MSNISIKRVAITGVIGGLLAGAVKMGWEGLLPPRTPERDQEPPPVTMMKVFNVPDKIRHASYVYNDNEVPLAVMGIHYGFSVTNATLYALLSEQSESVTAWKGGLFGIGVHVLFHEFVLPKLKLTPERDELPPEEHFSELLGHMVWMYTIDLVRTSVK
;
A
#
# COMPACT_ATOMS: atom_id res chain seq x y z
N MET A 1 -17.65 17.47 -18.59
CA MET A 1 -16.90 16.21 -18.42
C MET A 1 -15.43 16.58 -18.43
N SER A 2 -14.68 16.31 -17.36
CA SER A 2 -13.24 16.57 -17.37
C SER A 2 -12.57 15.64 -18.39
N ASN A 3 -11.68 16.19 -19.22
CA ASN A 3 -10.86 15.38 -20.12
C ASN A 3 -9.79 14.68 -19.27
N ILE A 4 -10.01 13.41 -18.96
CA ILE A 4 -9.05 12.59 -18.21
C ILE A 4 -7.79 12.39 -19.05
N SER A 5 -6.63 12.82 -18.53
CA SER A 5 -5.35 12.55 -19.17
C SER A 5 -4.93 11.09 -18.99
N ILE A 6 -5.14 10.25 -20.01
CA ILE A 6 -4.75 8.83 -20.00
C ILE A 6 -3.25 8.67 -19.70
N LYS A 7 -2.41 9.54 -20.29
CA LYS A 7 -0.96 9.53 -20.07
C LYS A 7 -0.63 9.77 -18.59
N ARG A 8 -1.24 10.78 -17.97
CA ARG A 8 -1.01 11.10 -16.55
C ARG A 8 -1.47 9.97 -15.65
N VAL A 9 -2.65 9.40 -15.92
CA VAL A 9 -3.18 8.25 -15.16
C VAL A 9 -2.26 7.04 -15.28
N ALA A 10 -1.84 6.66 -16.49
CA ALA A 10 -1.00 5.49 -16.70
C ALA A 10 0.37 5.64 -16.02
N ILE A 11 1.03 6.79 -16.15
CA ILE A 11 2.34 7.03 -15.52
C ILE A 11 2.21 7.09 -14.00
N THR A 12 1.19 7.79 -13.47
CA THR A 12 0.95 7.87 -12.03
C THR A 12 0.65 6.49 -11.45
N GLY A 13 -0.21 5.72 -12.11
CA GLY A 13 -0.58 4.37 -11.68
C GLY A 13 0.62 3.43 -11.63
N VAL A 14 1.33 3.29 -12.74
CA VAL A 14 2.45 2.33 -12.85
C VAL A 14 3.70 2.85 -12.16
N ILE A 15 4.24 4.00 -12.58
CA ILE A 15 5.51 4.51 -12.04
C ILE A 15 5.32 5.04 -10.63
N GLY A 16 4.26 5.81 -10.39
CA GLY A 16 3.94 6.32 -9.05
C GLY A 16 3.65 5.18 -8.07
N GLY A 17 2.85 4.19 -8.47
CA GLY A 17 2.57 3.02 -7.64
C GLY A 17 3.81 2.18 -7.32
N LEU A 18 4.69 1.93 -8.28
CA LEU A 18 5.92 1.18 -8.04
C LEU A 18 6.89 1.97 -7.14
N LEU A 19 7.14 3.24 -7.42
CA LEU A 19 8.05 4.04 -6.57
C LEU A 19 7.49 4.19 -5.15
N ALA A 20 6.20 4.45 -5.01
CA ALA A 20 5.58 4.61 -3.72
C ALA A 20 5.54 3.28 -2.93
N GLY A 21 5.34 2.14 -3.60
CA GLY A 21 5.42 0.84 -2.95
C GLY A 21 6.79 0.60 -2.31
N ALA A 22 7.87 0.98 -3.01
CA ALA A 22 9.23 0.92 -2.46
C ALA A 22 9.41 1.88 -1.27
N VAL A 23 8.88 3.10 -1.36
CA VAL A 23 8.90 4.07 -0.26
C VAL A 23 8.14 3.56 0.97
N LYS A 24 6.96 2.94 0.79
CA LYS A 24 6.17 2.36 1.90
C LYS A 24 6.90 1.23 2.60
N MET A 25 7.52 0.31 1.84
CA MET A 25 8.33 -0.75 2.44
C MET A 25 9.58 -0.19 3.13
N GLY A 26 10.22 0.83 2.56
CA GLY A 26 11.32 1.54 3.21
C GLY A 26 10.90 2.21 4.52
N TRP A 27 9.70 2.83 4.55
CA TRP A 27 9.11 3.40 5.76
C TRP A 27 8.90 2.33 6.84
N GLU A 28 8.34 1.18 6.49
CA GLU A 28 8.14 0.07 7.43
C GLU A 28 9.47 -0.50 7.94
N GLY A 29 10.55 -0.43 7.16
CA GLY A 29 11.89 -0.76 7.64
C GLY A 29 12.43 0.23 8.68
N LEU A 30 12.04 1.50 8.63
CA LEU A 30 12.45 2.54 9.59
C LEU A 30 11.55 2.57 10.83
N LEU A 31 10.26 2.33 10.65
CA LEU A 31 9.22 2.33 11.67
C LEU A 31 8.36 1.06 11.52
N PRO A 32 8.84 -0.10 11.98
CA PRO A 32 8.11 -1.35 11.83
C PRO A 32 6.71 -1.26 12.46
N PRO A 33 5.64 -1.55 11.71
CA PRO A 33 4.27 -1.52 12.25
C PRO A 33 4.01 -2.75 13.15
N ARG A 34 4.82 -3.79 13.06
CA ARG A 34 4.58 -5.09 13.72
C ARG A 34 5.79 -5.53 14.53
N THR A 35 5.51 -6.28 15.60
CA THR A 35 6.56 -6.99 16.33
C THR A 35 7.14 -8.12 15.45
N PRO A 36 8.39 -8.57 15.70
CA PRO A 36 8.99 -9.65 14.92
C PRO A 36 8.17 -10.94 14.87
N GLU A 37 7.42 -11.27 15.94
CA GLU A 37 6.53 -12.42 15.97
C GLU A 37 5.36 -12.28 15.00
N ARG A 38 4.72 -11.10 14.99
CA ARG A 38 3.57 -10.82 14.10
C ARG A 38 3.98 -10.62 12.65
N ASP A 39 5.23 -10.23 12.40
CA ASP A 39 5.76 -10.03 11.06
C ASP A 39 6.13 -11.35 10.35
N GLN A 40 6.16 -12.48 11.07
CA GLN A 40 6.32 -13.81 10.45
C GLN A 40 5.12 -14.19 9.58
N GLU A 41 3.93 -13.71 9.93
CA GLU A 41 2.72 -13.90 9.15
C GLU A 41 1.98 -12.58 8.94
N PRO A 42 2.45 -11.74 7.99
CA PRO A 42 1.85 -10.45 7.75
C PRO A 42 0.51 -10.61 7.00
N PRO A 43 -0.35 -9.57 7.01
CA PRO A 43 -1.70 -9.63 6.42
C PRO A 43 -1.76 -10.16 4.97
N PRO A 44 -0.82 -9.86 4.05
CA PRO A 44 -0.80 -10.44 2.71
C PRO A 44 -0.70 -11.96 2.71
N VAL A 45 0.07 -12.55 3.63
CA VAL A 45 0.21 -14.00 3.76
C VAL A 45 -1.09 -14.60 4.25
N THR A 46 -1.67 -14.06 5.34
CA THR A 46 -2.97 -14.50 5.87
C THR A 46 -4.08 -14.35 4.82
N MET A 47 -4.08 -13.27 4.05
CA MET A 47 -5.02 -13.05 2.94
C MET A 47 -4.92 -14.17 1.91
N MET A 48 -3.69 -14.51 1.47
CA MET A 48 -3.48 -15.64 0.57
C MET A 48 -3.95 -16.98 1.16
N LYS A 49 -3.81 -17.20 2.48
CA LYS A 49 -4.38 -18.38 3.15
C LYS A 49 -5.90 -18.41 3.04
N VAL A 50 -6.57 -17.31 3.37
CA VAL A 50 -8.04 -17.18 3.33
C VAL A 50 -8.59 -17.42 1.92
N PHE A 51 -7.87 -16.97 0.88
CA PHE A 51 -8.25 -17.20 -0.51
C PHE A 51 -7.80 -18.55 -1.09
N ASN A 52 -7.30 -19.48 -0.26
CA ASN A 52 -6.83 -20.80 -0.68
C ASN A 52 -5.76 -20.75 -1.80
N VAL A 53 -4.89 -19.73 -1.77
CA VAL A 53 -3.75 -19.66 -2.69
C VAL A 53 -2.78 -20.80 -2.36
N PRO A 54 -2.35 -21.61 -3.35
CA PRO A 54 -1.44 -22.73 -3.12
C PRO A 54 -0.16 -22.31 -2.40
N ASP A 55 0.33 -23.14 -1.48
CA ASP A 55 1.54 -22.86 -0.67
C ASP A 55 2.77 -22.50 -1.51
N LYS A 56 2.93 -23.13 -2.69
CA LYS A 56 3.99 -22.82 -3.65
C LYS A 56 3.97 -21.36 -4.12
N ILE A 57 2.78 -20.78 -4.26
CA ILE A 57 2.58 -19.38 -4.65
C ILE A 57 2.67 -18.49 -3.41
N ARG A 58 2.02 -18.89 -2.30
CA ARG A 58 1.97 -18.11 -1.06
C ARG A 58 3.36 -17.79 -0.50
N HIS A 59 4.27 -18.75 -0.55
CA HIS A 59 5.66 -18.58 -0.09
C HIS A 59 6.64 -18.45 -1.26
N ALA A 60 6.18 -18.01 -2.44
CA ALA A 60 7.09 -17.76 -3.54
C ALA A 60 8.10 -16.67 -3.14
N SER A 61 9.37 -17.04 -3.13
CA SER A 61 10.50 -16.18 -2.81
C SER A 61 11.67 -16.45 -3.76
N TYR A 62 12.65 -15.55 -3.77
CA TYR A 62 13.94 -15.78 -4.41
C TYR A 62 15.06 -15.34 -3.47
N VAL A 63 16.25 -15.90 -3.63
CA VAL A 63 17.42 -15.53 -2.83
C VAL A 63 18.28 -14.53 -3.61
N TYR A 64 18.62 -13.41 -2.97
CA TYR A 64 19.55 -12.42 -3.51
C TYR A 64 20.52 -11.99 -2.42
N ASN A 65 21.83 -12.12 -2.69
CA ASN A 65 22.88 -11.79 -1.73
C ASN A 65 22.62 -12.44 -0.34
N ASP A 66 22.32 -13.73 -0.32
CA ASP A 66 21.97 -14.52 0.88
C ASP A 66 20.73 -14.06 1.66
N ASN A 67 19.94 -13.13 1.11
CA ASN A 67 18.68 -12.69 1.69
C ASN A 67 17.52 -13.36 0.95
N GLU A 68 16.55 -13.88 1.70
CA GLU A 68 15.29 -14.33 1.15
C GLU A 68 14.39 -13.13 0.85
N VAL A 69 13.92 -13.02 -0.39
CA VAL A 69 13.06 -11.94 -0.84
C VAL A 69 11.66 -12.49 -1.13
N PRO A 70 10.62 -12.08 -0.37
CA PRO A 70 9.28 -12.66 -0.47
C PRO A 70 8.50 -12.11 -1.67
N LEU A 71 8.71 -12.70 -2.84
CA LEU A 71 8.11 -12.28 -4.12
C LEU A 71 6.58 -12.15 -4.06
N ALA A 72 5.90 -13.13 -3.46
CA ALA A 72 4.43 -13.11 -3.37
C ALA A 72 3.90 -11.92 -2.54
N VAL A 73 4.54 -11.65 -1.40
CA VAL A 73 4.18 -10.54 -0.50
C VAL A 73 4.44 -9.21 -1.19
N MET A 74 5.63 -9.03 -1.79
CA MET A 74 5.93 -7.83 -2.58
C MET A 74 4.94 -7.62 -3.72
N GLY A 75 4.55 -8.70 -4.41
CA GLY A 75 3.58 -8.65 -5.50
C GLY A 75 2.22 -8.09 -5.06
N ILE A 76 1.75 -8.49 -3.87
CA ILE A 76 0.51 -7.95 -3.28
C ILE A 76 0.68 -6.46 -2.94
N HIS A 77 1.76 -6.07 -2.27
CA HIS A 77 1.99 -4.67 -1.88
C HIS A 77 2.13 -3.74 -3.09
N TYR A 78 2.94 -4.12 -4.09
CA TYR A 78 3.07 -3.34 -5.32
C TYR A 78 1.77 -3.32 -6.12
N GLY A 79 1.06 -4.44 -6.22
CA GLY A 79 -0.24 -4.50 -6.89
C GLY A 79 -1.27 -3.58 -6.23
N PHE A 80 -1.34 -3.59 -4.89
CA PHE A 80 -2.17 -2.69 -4.10
C PHE A 80 -1.78 -1.23 -4.34
N SER A 81 -0.48 -0.93 -4.35
CA SER A 81 0.05 0.40 -4.58
C SER A 81 -0.30 0.94 -5.97
N VAL A 82 -0.05 0.17 -7.03
CA VAL A 82 -0.38 0.52 -8.42
C VAL A 82 -1.89 0.72 -8.62
N THR A 83 -2.71 -0.14 -8.01
CA THR A 83 -4.16 -0.04 -8.09
C THR A 83 -4.67 1.27 -7.47
N ASN A 84 -4.22 1.58 -6.24
CA ASN A 84 -4.63 2.81 -5.58
C ASN A 84 -4.03 4.06 -6.22
N ALA A 85 -2.80 4.00 -6.74
CA ALA A 85 -2.20 5.11 -7.49
C ALA A 85 -2.99 5.43 -8.76
N THR A 86 -3.48 4.39 -9.45
CA THR A 86 -4.33 4.54 -10.64
C THR A 86 -5.68 5.15 -10.28
N LEU A 87 -6.31 4.64 -9.21
CA LEU A 87 -7.58 5.18 -8.70
C LEU A 87 -7.44 6.64 -8.28
N TYR A 88 -6.39 6.96 -7.52
CA TYR A 88 -6.07 8.32 -7.11
C TYR A 88 -5.91 9.24 -8.32
N ALA A 89 -5.16 8.82 -9.34
CA ALA A 89 -4.97 9.60 -10.55
C ALA A 89 -6.30 9.86 -11.28
N LEU A 90 -7.13 8.84 -11.45
CA LEU A 90 -8.45 8.96 -12.08
C LEU A 90 -9.37 9.94 -11.35
N LEU A 91 -9.37 9.90 -10.02
CA LEU A 91 -10.19 10.78 -9.18
C LEU A 91 -9.63 12.22 -9.16
N SER A 92 -8.31 12.36 -9.20
CA SER A 92 -7.64 13.68 -9.22
C SER A 92 -7.93 14.49 -10.48
N GLU A 93 -8.21 13.84 -11.61
CA GLU A 93 -8.61 14.50 -12.86
C GLU A 93 -10.06 15.01 -12.81
N GLN A 94 -10.81 14.65 -11.77
CA GLN A 94 -12.21 15.03 -11.59
C GLN A 94 -12.41 16.05 -10.46
N SER A 95 -11.56 16.02 -9.42
CA SER A 95 -11.61 16.97 -8.32
C SER A 95 -10.24 17.24 -7.72
N GLU A 96 -9.89 18.53 -7.61
CA GLU A 96 -8.67 18.99 -6.94
C GLU A 96 -8.66 18.63 -5.44
N SER A 97 -9.84 18.45 -4.82
CA SER A 97 -9.96 18.07 -3.41
C SER A 97 -9.29 16.72 -3.11
N VAL A 98 -9.24 15.82 -4.09
CA VAL A 98 -8.57 14.51 -3.97
C VAL A 98 -7.07 14.71 -3.76
N THR A 99 -6.50 15.76 -4.34
CA THR A 99 -5.07 16.07 -4.29
C THR A 99 -4.64 16.86 -3.06
N ALA A 100 -5.58 17.14 -2.14
CA ALA A 100 -5.30 17.83 -0.90
C ALA A 100 -4.17 17.16 -0.11
N TRP A 101 -3.26 18.00 0.41
CA TRP A 101 -2.03 17.57 1.08
C TRP A 101 -1.20 16.58 0.24
N LYS A 102 -1.18 16.80 -1.08
CA LYS A 102 -0.44 15.96 -2.03
C LYS A 102 -0.88 14.50 -1.95
N GLY A 103 -2.19 14.29 -1.90
CA GLY A 103 -2.81 12.97 -1.76
C GLY A 103 -2.77 12.40 -0.34
N GLY A 104 -2.22 13.12 0.65
CA GLY A 104 -2.18 12.67 2.05
C GLY A 104 -3.55 12.33 2.62
N LEU A 105 -4.59 13.13 2.32
CA LEU A 105 -5.96 12.81 2.75
C LEU A 105 -6.50 11.52 2.12
N PHE A 106 -6.16 11.25 0.85
CA PHE A 106 -6.50 10.00 0.19
C PHE A 106 -5.81 8.82 0.89
N GLY A 107 -4.53 8.99 1.27
CA GLY A 107 -3.76 7.97 2.00
C GLY A 107 -4.34 7.65 3.36
N ILE A 108 -4.75 8.68 4.11
CA ILE A 108 -5.49 8.49 5.37
C ILE A 108 -6.79 7.71 5.12
N GLY A 109 -7.53 8.03 4.06
CA GLY A 109 -8.74 7.30 3.67
C GLY A 109 -8.47 5.82 3.38
N VAL A 110 -7.40 5.51 2.65
CA VAL A 110 -6.96 4.13 2.37
C VAL A 110 -6.53 3.41 3.64
N HIS A 111 -5.73 4.05 4.49
CA HIS A 111 -5.33 3.51 5.79
C HIS A 111 -6.56 3.14 6.63
N VAL A 112 -7.47 4.08 6.81
CA VAL A 112 -8.70 3.85 7.60
C VAL A 112 -9.52 2.72 6.98
N LEU A 113 -9.77 2.75 5.68
CA LEU A 113 -10.55 1.71 5.00
C LEU A 113 -9.92 0.32 5.19
N PHE A 114 -8.61 0.18 4.98
CA PHE A 114 -7.98 -1.13 4.98
C PHE A 114 -7.55 -1.59 6.37
N HIS A 115 -6.75 -0.80 7.08
CA HIS A 115 -6.16 -1.21 8.35
C HIS A 115 -7.15 -1.15 9.51
N GLU A 116 -8.08 -0.19 9.50
CA GLU A 116 -9.02 -0.03 10.61
C GLU A 116 -10.34 -0.78 10.37
N PHE A 117 -10.66 -1.16 9.13
CA PHE A 117 -11.93 -1.83 8.79
C PHE A 117 -11.78 -3.16 8.03
N VAL A 118 -11.22 -3.15 6.80
CA VAL A 118 -11.25 -4.34 5.93
C VAL A 118 -10.40 -5.47 6.50
N LEU A 119 -9.17 -5.21 6.93
CA LEU A 119 -8.26 -6.25 7.43
C LEU A 119 -8.80 -6.91 8.72
N PRO A 120 -9.25 -6.16 9.76
CA PRO A 120 -9.87 -6.78 10.94
C PRO A 120 -11.15 -7.57 10.60
N LYS A 121 -12.04 -7.00 9.78
CA LYS A 121 -13.32 -7.64 9.43
C LYS A 121 -13.14 -8.95 8.67
N LEU A 122 -12.08 -9.05 7.85
CA LEU A 122 -11.71 -10.27 7.16
C LEU A 122 -10.84 -11.21 8.01
N LYS A 123 -10.59 -10.86 9.28
CA LYS A 123 -9.74 -11.60 10.22
C LYS A 123 -8.32 -11.81 9.70
N LEU A 124 -7.80 -10.82 8.97
CA LEU A 124 -6.42 -10.80 8.44
C LEU A 124 -5.44 -10.15 9.42
N THR A 125 -5.98 -9.41 10.39
CA THR A 125 -5.28 -8.82 11.54
C THR A 125 -6.14 -9.04 12.79
N PRO A 126 -5.57 -8.87 14.01
CA PRO A 126 -6.37 -8.67 15.22
C PRO A 126 -7.39 -7.53 15.08
N GLU A 127 -8.35 -7.49 16.01
CA GLU A 127 -9.31 -6.39 16.07
C GLU A 127 -8.59 -5.07 16.34
N ARG A 128 -9.17 -3.96 15.87
CA ARG A 128 -8.57 -2.61 15.95
C ARG A 128 -8.07 -2.27 17.36
N ASP A 129 -8.91 -2.51 18.36
CA ASP A 129 -8.62 -2.13 19.75
C ASP A 129 -7.60 -3.05 20.44
N GLU A 130 -7.20 -4.14 19.78
CA GLU A 130 -6.16 -5.07 20.23
C GLU A 130 -4.78 -4.74 19.62
N LEU A 131 -4.74 -3.86 18.63
CA LEU A 131 -3.50 -3.47 17.97
C LEU A 131 -2.72 -2.44 18.82
N PRO A 132 -1.38 -2.52 18.84
CA PRO A 132 -0.57 -1.55 19.56
C PRO A 132 -0.66 -0.16 18.89
N PRO A 133 -0.64 0.94 19.67
CA PRO A 133 -0.64 2.30 19.13
C PRO A 133 0.47 2.57 18.10
N GLU A 134 1.62 1.90 18.25
CA GLU A 134 2.75 1.96 17.34
C GLU A 134 2.38 1.48 15.93
N GLU A 135 1.54 0.46 15.80
CA GLU A 135 1.07 -0.04 14.49
C GLU A 135 0.18 1.00 13.80
N HIS A 136 -0.81 1.54 14.52
CA HIS A 136 -1.68 2.57 13.99
C HIS A 136 -0.89 3.80 13.53
N PHE A 137 0.07 4.24 14.36
CA PHE A 137 0.91 5.38 14.06
C PHE A 137 1.79 5.14 12.83
N SER A 138 2.48 4.00 12.78
CA SER A 138 3.34 3.65 11.65
C SER A 138 2.55 3.51 10.35
N GLU A 139 1.40 2.82 10.39
CA GLU A 139 0.56 2.62 9.21
C GLU A 139 -0.01 3.94 8.71
N LEU A 140 -0.57 4.78 9.60
CA LEU A 140 -1.13 6.08 9.24
C LEU A 140 -0.10 6.96 8.52
N LEU A 141 1.08 7.16 9.12
CA LEU A 141 2.12 7.99 8.54
C LEU A 141 2.72 7.38 7.29
N GLY A 142 2.91 6.05 7.28
CA GLY A 142 3.38 5.33 6.11
C GLY A 142 2.46 5.53 4.90
N HIS A 143 1.13 5.49 5.10
CA HIS A 143 0.15 5.76 4.05
C HIS A 143 0.17 7.21 3.56
N MET A 144 0.42 8.17 4.45
CA MET A 144 0.60 9.58 4.04
C MET A 144 1.85 9.77 3.18
N VAL A 145 2.99 9.21 3.59
CA VAL A 145 4.26 9.30 2.85
C VAL A 145 4.16 8.58 1.51
N TRP A 146 3.56 7.38 1.51
CA TRP A 146 3.25 6.60 0.31
C TRP A 146 2.43 7.41 -0.70
N MET A 147 1.33 8.03 -0.28
CA MET A 147 0.51 8.85 -1.18
C MET A 147 1.21 10.13 -1.64
N TYR A 148 2.03 10.74 -0.79
CA TYR A 148 2.83 11.89 -1.17
C TYR A 148 3.76 11.56 -2.34
N THR A 149 4.39 10.37 -2.33
CA THR A 149 5.21 9.90 -3.45
C THR A 149 4.40 9.73 -4.74
N ILE A 150 3.19 9.18 -4.66
CA ILE A 150 2.30 9.04 -5.82
C ILE A 150 1.97 10.42 -6.42
N ASP A 151 1.61 11.40 -5.58
CA ASP A 151 1.25 12.73 -6.07
C ASP A 151 2.44 13.51 -6.66
N LEU A 152 3.66 13.31 -6.15
CA LEU A 152 4.87 13.86 -6.77
C LEU A 152 5.04 13.34 -8.20
N VAL A 153 4.82 12.05 -8.44
CA VAL A 153 4.89 11.49 -9.79
C VAL A 153 3.76 12.06 -10.65
N ARG A 154 2.53 12.10 -10.15
CA ARG A 154 1.38 12.69 -10.86
C ARG A 154 1.65 14.11 -11.32
N THR A 155 2.14 14.95 -10.43
CA THR A 155 2.41 16.37 -10.70
C THR A 155 3.60 16.60 -11.63
N SER A 156 4.51 15.62 -11.75
CA SER A 156 5.62 15.68 -12.72
C SER A 156 5.17 15.45 -14.17
N VAL A 157 3.99 14.86 -14.39
CA VAL A 157 3.46 14.55 -15.71
C VAL A 157 2.48 15.63 -16.16
N LYS A 158 2.95 16.48 -17.09
CA LYS A 158 2.15 17.52 -17.75
C LYS A 158 1.08 16.90 -18.66
#